data_AF-A0A968XSM9-F1
#
_entry.id   AF-A0A968XSM9-F1
#
_cell.length_a   1.000
_cell.length_b   1.000
_cell.length_c   1.000
_cell.angle_alpha   90.00
_cell.angle_beta   90.00
_cell.angle_gamma   90.00
#
_symmetry.space_group_name_H-M   'P 1'
#
loop_
_entity.id
_entity.type
_entity.pdbx_description
1 polymer ?
#
loop_
_entity_poly.entity_id
_entity_poly.type
_entity_poly.pdbx_seq_one_letter_code
_entity_poly.pdbx_strand_id
1 'polypeptide(L)'
;MAFSHIQDNIRENIRENIRERAIAGALVLLSFIGLAAPAQAERPTGLRMCVSSPEPRASDIYVALAYKTQNSVAGVAFEDWISKGWWKLDKNLSYSCITLTTEELQNRHYYFYAQGGGRVWDGNYFFCMDPLKPYGTDEADVNCEANGFALRGFRQIDTLGDRGFTIQLQ
;
A
#
# COMPACT_ATOMS: atom_id res chain seq x y z
N MET A 1 5.50 -75.92 6.72
CA MET A 1 4.10 -75.63 6.34
C MET A 1 3.43 -74.81 7.44
N ALA A 2 3.85 -73.55 7.60
CA ALA A 2 3.46 -72.67 8.73
C ALA A 2 2.91 -71.32 8.23
N PHE A 3 2.28 -71.31 7.06
CA PHE A 3 1.75 -70.08 6.42
C PHE A 3 0.22 -70.13 6.17
N SER A 4 -0.45 -71.26 6.38
CA SER A 4 -1.89 -71.41 6.12
C SER A 4 -2.80 -71.16 7.33
N HIS A 5 -2.29 -71.15 8.56
CA HIS A 5 -3.13 -71.00 9.76
C HIS A 5 -3.32 -69.54 10.25
N ILE A 6 -2.52 -68.60 9.74
CA ILE A 6 -2.56 -67.19 10.19
C ILE A 6 -3.54 -66.35 9.37
N GLN A 7 -3.79 -66.69 8.09
CA GLN A 7 -4.65 -65.88 7.22
C GLN A 7 -6.16 -66.05 7.48
N ASP A 8 -6.59 -67.19 8.03
CA ASP A 8 -8.01 -67.46 8.24
C ASP A 8 -8.55 -66.77 9.51
N ASN A 9 -7.73 -66.60 10.54
CA ASN A 9 -8.14 -65.97 11.81
C ASN A 9 -8.38 -64.44 11.70
N ILE A 10 -7.74 -63.78 10.72
CA ILE A 10 -7.89 -62.33 10.50
C ILE A 10 -9.21 -62.01 9.77
N ARG A 11 -9.72 -62.93 8.94
CA ARG A 11 -10.89 -62.69 8.08
C ARG A 11 -12.21 -62.76 8.84
N GLU A 12 -12.29 -63.53 9.93
CA GLU A 12 -13.50 -63.60 10.77
C GLU A 12 -13.65 -62.42 11.73
N ASN A 13 -12.56 -61.92 12.33
CA ASN A 13 -12.61 -60.83 13.32
C ASN A 13 -13.03 -59.46 12.72
N ILE A 14 -12.85 -59.25 11.41
CA ILE A 14 -13.21 -58.00 10.73
C ILE A 14 -14.72 -57.92 10.40
N ARG A 15 -15.43 -59.05 10.29
CA ARG A 15 -16.87 -59.07 9.93
C ARG A 15 -17.80 -58.76 11.11
N GLU A 16 -17.41 -59.08 12.33
CA GLU A 16 -18.22 -58.83 13.54
C GLU A 16 -18.24 -57.33 13.91
N ASN A 17 -17.13 -56.60 13.72
CA ASN A 17 -17.00 -55.21 14.19
C ASN A 17 -17.68 -54.15 13.29
N ILE A 18 -18.20 -54.54 12.13
CA ILE A 18 -18.78 -53.63 11.12
C ILE A 18 -20.32 -53.59 11.19
N ARG A 19 -20.97 -54.51 11.92
CA ARG A 19 -22.45 -54.63 11.90
C ARG A 19 -23.19 -53.86 13.00
N GLU A 20 -22.55 -53.37 14.06
CA GLU A 20 -23.24 -52.71 15.18
C GLU A 20 -23.15 -51.17 15.23
N ARG A 21 -22.45 -50.53 14.29
CA ARG A 21 -22.34 -49.05 14.27
C ARG A 21 -23.17 -48.38 13.17
N ALA A 22 -24.26 -49.04 12.77
CA ALA A 22 -25.31 -48.41 12.00
C ALA A 22 -26.37 -47.88 12.98
N ILE A 23 -26.50 -46.54 13.00
CA ILE A 23 -27.69 -45.81 13.45
C ILE A 23 -27.88 -45.74 14.99
N ALA A 24 -27.15 -44.83 15.63
CA ALA A 24 -27.66 -44.15 16.82
C ALA A 24 -27.11 -42.73 16.91
N GLY A 25 -28.01 -41.75 16.70
CA GLY A 25 -28.06 -40.46 17.39
C GLY A 25 -26.86 -39.53 17.21
N ALA A 26 -26.95 -38.55 16.31
CA ALA A 26 -27.48 -37.22 16.63
C ALA A 26 -26.48 -36.30 17.38
N LEU A 27 -26.01 -35.30 16.62
CA LEU A 27 -25.65 -33.94 17.09
C LEU A 27 -24.56 -33.81 18.16
N VAL A 28 -23.29 -33.84 17.76
CA VAL A 28 -22.31 -32.79 18.16
C VAL A 28 -21.28 -32.61 17.02
N LEU A 29 -21.73 -32.13 15.86
CA LEU A 29 -20.81 -31.40 14.98
C LEU A 29 -20.68 -30.00 15.60
N LEU A 30 -19.77 -29.86 16.57
CA LEU A 30 -19.31 -28.54 17.03
C LEU A 30 -18.64 -27.87 15.84
N SER A 31 -19.47 -27.11 15.15
CA SER A 31 -19.15 -26.18 14.10
C SER A 31 -18.20 -25.14 14.70
N PHE A 32 -16.90 -25.36 14.52
CA PHE A 32 -15.95 -24.24 14.50
C PHE A 32 -16.24 -23.42 13.25
N ILE A 33 -17.35 -22.68 13.27
CA ILE A 33 -17.50 -21.48 12.46
C ILE A 33 -16.53 -20.51 13.11
N GLY A 34 -15.27 -20.54 12.64
CA GLY A 34 -14.33 -19.47 12.97
C GLY A 34 -15.00 -18.18 12.54
N LEU A 35 -15.32 -17.31 13.51
CA LEU A 35 -15.64 -15.93 13.18
C LEU A 35 -14.41 -15.39 12.48
N ALA A 36 -14.48 -15.26 11.15
CA ALA A 36 -13.55 -14.43 10.43
C ALA A 36 -13.74 -13.02 11.01
N ALA A 37 -12.84 -12.62 11.92
CA ALA A 37 -12.76 -11.24 12.32
C ALA A 37 -12.65 -10.42 11.03
N PRO A 38 -13.40 -9.31 10.89
CA PRO A 38 -13.21 -8.44 9.74
C PRO A 38 -11.72 -8.09 9.72
N ALA A 39 -11.04 -8.35 8.60
CA ALA A 39 -9.67 -7.89 8.41
C ALA A 39 -9.70 -6.39 8.69
N GLN A 40 -9.16 -5.98 9.85
CA GLN A 40 -9.07 -4.58 10.18
C GLN A 40 -8.20 -3.99 9.09
N ALA A 41 -8.80 -3.18 8.21
CA ALA A 41 -8.05 -2.45 7.21
C ALA A 41 -7.06 -1.59 7.99
N GLU A 42 -5.81 -2.04 8.01
CA GLU A 42 -4.73 -1.38 8.70
C GLU A 42 -4.65 0.02 8.10
N ARG A 43 -4.93 1.05 8.92
CA ARG A 43 -4.85 2.42 8.43
C ARG A 43 -3.42 2.61 7.94
N PRO A 44 -3.21 2.99 6.68
CA PRO A 44 -1.86 3.17 6.16
C PRO A 44 -1.15 4.19 7.03
N THR A 45 0.03 3.89 7.55
CA THR A 45 0.89 4.94 8.09
C THR A 45 1.46 5.73 6.92
N GLY A 46 1.36 7.05 6.97
CA GLY A 46 1.86 7.93 5.91
C GLY A 46 0.95 8.08 4.71
N LEU A 47 1.53 8.47 3.57
CA LEU A 47 0.79 8.89 2.38
C LEU A 47 0.96 7.87 1.26
N ARG A 48 -0.18 7.36 0.76
CA ARG A 48 -0.24 6.46 -0.38
C ARG A 48 -0.97 7.11 -1.53
N MET A 49 -0.52 6.84 -2.74
CA MET A 49 -1.20 7.25 -3.97
C MET A 49 -1.54 6.03 -4.79
N CYS A 50 -2.80 5.94 -5.21
CA CYS A 50 -3.33 4.83 -5.98
C CYS A 50 -3.89 5.31 -7.32
N VAL A 51 -3.85 4.45 -8.33
CA VAL A 51 -4.47 4.67 -9.64
C VAL A 51 -5.26 3.44 -10.03
N SER A 52 -6.39 3.67 -10.72
CA SER A 52 -7.13 2.64 -11.42
C SER A 52 -6.97 2.86 -12.92
N SER A 53 -6.54 1.83 -13.65
CA SER A 53 -6.44 1.87 -15.10
C SER A 53 -7.41 0.86 -15.71
N PRO A 54 -8.34 1.28 -16.58
CA PRO A 54 -9.19 0.33 -17.30
C PRO A 54 -8.38 -0.48 -18.33
N GLU A 55 -7.20 -0.01 -18.72
CA GLU A 55 -6.37 -0.64 -19.74
C GLU A 55 -5.07 -1.21 -19.14
N PRO A 56 -4.83 -2.53 -19.27
CA PRO A 56 -3.58 -3.18 -18.89
C PRO A 56 -2.53 -2.92 -19.99
N ARG A 57 -2.00 -1.68 -20.05
CA ARG A 57 -0.87 -1.26 -20.90
C ARG A 57 -0.52 0.24 -20.82
N ALA A 58 -1.09 0.99 -19.87
CA ALA A 58 -0.80 2.42 -19.79
C ALA A 58 0.66 2.66 -19.33
N SER A 59 1.29 3.72 -19.83
CA SER A 59 2.64 4.07 -19.41
C SER A 59 2.71 4.48 -17.94
N ASP A 60 3.90 4.29 -17.36
CA ASP A 60 4.17 4.61 -15.96
C ASP A 60 3.83 6.06 -15.62
N ILE A 61 3.35 6.27 -14.40
CA ILE A 61 3.18 7.61 -13.81
C ILE A 61 4.31 7.84 -12.82
N TYR A 62 4.91 9.00 -12.91
CA TYR A 62 5.93 9.47 -11.99
C TYR A 62 5.32 10.55 -11.10
N VAL A 63 5.52 10.44 -9.80
CA VAL A 63 4.93 11.33 -8.78
C VAL A 63 6.03 12.02 -7.99
N ALA A 64 5.88 13.31 -7.75
CA ALA A 64 6.66 14.11 -6.82
C ALA A 64 5.76 14.61 -5.69
N LEU A 65 6.32 14.81 -4.49
CA LEU A 65 5.62 15.19 -3.27
C LEU A 65 6.38 16.33 -2.57
N ALA A 66 5.69 17.40 -2.24
CA ALA A 66 6.20 18.49 -1.42
C ALA A 66 5.41 18.64 -0.11
N TYR A 67 6.11 18.97 0.97
CA TYR A 67 5.52 19.19 2.29
C TYR A 67 6.44 20.01 3.20
N LYS A 68 5.89 20.57 4.27
CA LYS A 68 6.69 21.26 5.30
C LYS A 68 7.36 20.27 6.23
N THR A 69 8.62 20.48 6.55
CA THR A 69 9.36 19.77 7.59
C THR A 69 9.64 20.70 8.77
N GLN A 70 9.75 20.12 9.97
CA GLN A 70 10.22 20.82 11.15
C GLN A 70 11.70 20.48 11.34
N ASN A 71 12.56 21.49 11.21
CA ASN A 71 14.00 21.37 11.40
C ASN A 71 14.40 22.12 12.67
N SER A 72 15.56 21.78 13.24
CA SER A 72 16.12 22.54 14.38
C SER A 72 17.62 22.68 14.24
N VAL A 73 18.11 23.91 14.43
CA VAL A 73 19.54 24.23 14.44
C VAL A 73 19.83 24.96 15.74
N ALA A 74 20.79 24.45 16.52
CA ALA A 74 21.15 24.98 17.84
C ALA A 74 19.96 25.16 18.80
N GLY A 75 18.97 24.26 18.74
CA GLY A 75 17.77 24.31 19.60
C GLY A 75 16.70 25.31 19.15
N VAL A 76 16.91 26.02 18.04
CA VAL A 76 15.90 26.89 17.43
C VAL A 76 15.17 26.11 16.34
N ALA A 77 13.86 25.92 16.52
CA ALA A 77 13.01 25.25 15.56
C ALA A 77 12.59 26.22 14.43
N PHE A 78 12.58 25.72 13.19
CA PHE A 78 12.06 26.43 12.03
C PHE A 78 11.37 25.45 11.07
N GLU A 79 10.46 25.98 10.26
CA GLU A 79 9.82 25.22 9.20
C GLU A 79 10.61 25.39 7.90
N ASP A 80 10.74 24.31 7.16
CA ASP A 80 11.33 24.33 5.82
C ASP A 80 10.45 23.55 4.84
N TRP A 81 10.60 23.81 3.55
CA TRP A 81 9.93 23.04 2.51
C TRP A 81 10.86 21.97 1.96
N ILE A 82 10.31 20.79 1.72
CA ILE A 82 11.02 19.70 1.04
C ILE A 82 10.18 19.18 -0.11
N SER A 83 10.81 18.92 -1.24
CA SER A 83 10.17 18.39 -2.45
C SER A 83 10.91 17.14 -2.92
N LYS A 84 10.27 15.97 -2.85
CA LYS A 84 10.82 14.63 -3.08
C LYS A 84 10.12 13.92 -4.25
N GLY A 85 10.63 12.75 -4.63
CA GLY A 85 10.18 11.96 -5.78
C GLY A 85 11.18 12.10 -6.90
N TRP A 86 11.11 11.36 -8.01
CA TRP A 86 9.99 10.62 -8.56
C TRP A 86 9.77 9.19 -8.05
N TRP A 87 8.59 8.94 -7.50
CA TRP A 87 8.09 7.58 -7.32
C TRP A 87 7.39 7.10 -8.58
N LYS A 88 7.68 5.85 -8.98
CA LYS A 88 7.05 5.21 -10.14
C LYS A 88 5.81 4.42 -9.71
N LEU A 89 4.67 4.83 -10.22
CA LEU A 89 3.38 4.15 -10.11
C LEU A 89 3.17 3.29 -11.38
N ASP A 90 3.29 1.97 -11.21
CA ASP A 90 3.15 1.01 -12.32
C ASP A 90 1.68 0.85 -12.72
N LYS A 91 1.35 1.18 -13.97
CA LYS A 91 -0.02 1.09 -14.52
C LYS A 91 -0.32 -0.23 -15.25
N ASN A 92 0.59 -1.20 -15.24
CA ASN A 92 0.34 -2.52 -15.82
C ASN A 92 -0.73 -3.30 -15.05
N LEU A 93 -1.04 -2.88 -13.83
CA LEU A 93 -2.10 -3.42 -13.00
C LEU A 93 -3.38 -2.57 -13.13
N SER A 94 -4.55 -3.23 -13.08
CA SER A 94 -5.85 -2.53 -13.07
C SER A 94 -6.00 -1.59 -11.87
N TYR A 95 -5.34 -1.90 -10.76
CA TYR A 95 -5.22 -1.07 -9.57
C TYR A 95 -3.79 -1.15 -9.04
N SER A 96 -3.16 0.00 -8.82
CA SER A 96 -1.78 0.09 -8.36
C SER A 96 -1.64 1.21 -7.35
N CYS A 97 -0.84 0.99 -6.31
CA CYS A 97 -0.59 1.96 -5.26
C CYS A 97 0.89 2.05 -4.95
N ILE A 98 1.38 3.26 -4.70
CA ILE A 98 2.71 3.55 -4.17
C ILE A 98 2.61 4.22 -2.81
N THR A 99 3.65 4.06 -2.00
CA THR A 99 3.83 4.78 -0.75
C THR A 99 4.80 5.95 -1.00
N LEU A 100 4.32 7.18 -0.79
CA LEU A 100 5.12 8.40 -0.94
C LEU A 100 5.87 8.76 0.35
N THR A 101 5.28 8.44 1.50
CA THR A 101 5.97 8.43 2.80
C THR A 101 5.41 7.31 3.66
N THR A 102 6.28 6.63 4.39
CA THR A 102 5.93 5.54 5.32
C THR A 102 5.65 6.03 6.73
N GLU A 103 6.13 7.23 7.07
CA GLU A 103 6.02 7.84 8.39
C GLU A 103 4.63 8.47 8.61
N GLU A 104 4.19 8.56 9.87
CA GLU A 104 2.94 9.26 10.20
C GLU A 104 2.94 10.69 9.67
N LEU A 105 1.83 11.10 9.08
CA LEU A 105 1.67 12.44 8.53
C LEU A 105 1.63 13.47 9.65
N GLN A 106 2.57 14.41 9.60
CA GLN A 106 2.71 15.50 10.57
C GLN A 106 2.00 16.78 10.12
N ASN A 107 1.60 16.84 8.84
CA ASN A 107 0.94 18.00 8.25
C ASN A 107 -0.50 17.68 7.85
N ARG A 108 -1.37 18.70 7.86
CA ARG A 108 -2.70 18.60 7.22
C ARG A 108 -2.61 18.69 5.69
N HIS A 109 -1.64 19.46 5.19
CA HIS A 109 -1.52 19.75 3.78
C HIS A 109 -0.23 19.17 3.20
N TYR A 110 -0.38 18.41 2.13
CA TYR A 110 0.70 17.90 1.28
C TYR A 110 0.44 18.37 -0.15
N TYR A 111 1.45 18.33 -1.00
CA TYR A 111 1.34 18.81 -2.38
C TYR A 111 1.98 17.79 -3.30
N PHE A 112 1.37 17.49 -4.44
CA PHE A 112 1.95 16.56 -5.40
C PHE A 112 1.93 17.09 -6.82
N TYR A 113 2.92 16.69 -7.60
CA TYR A 113 2.92 16.78 -9.06
C TYR A 113 3.04 15.37 -9.60
N ALA A 114 2.32 15.04 -10.68
CA ALA A 114 2.52 13.76 -11.36
C ALA A 114 2.48 13.91 -12.88
N GLN A 115 3.19 13.03 -13.58
CA GLN A 115 3.18 12.97 -15.04
C GLN A 115 3.34 11.53 -15.55
N GLY A 116 2.68 11.21 -16.66
CA GLY A 116 2.73 9.89 -17.26
C GLY A 116 1.46 9.59 -18.06
N GLY A 117 1.49 8.61 -18.97
CA GLY A 117 0.28 8.26 -19.73
C GLY A 117 -0.24 9.35 -20.67
N GLY A 118 0.59 10.34 -21.06
CA GLY A 118 0.14 11.51 -21.81
C GLY A 118 -0.68 12.51 -20.99
N ARG A 119 -0.70 12.36 -19.65
CA ARG A 119 -1.39 13.24 -18.71
C ARG A 119 -0.40 13.88 -17.74
N VAL A 120 -0.80 15.03 -17.23
CA VAL A 120 -0.12 15.74 -16.14
C VAL A 120 -1.17 16.03 -15.07
N TRP A 121 -0.79 15.84 -13.81
CA TRP A 121 -1.56 16.21 -12.64
C TRP A 121 -0.80 17.30 -11.91
N ASP A 122 -1.20 18.54 -12.17
CA ASP A 122 -0.62 19.75 -11.64
C ASP A 122 -1.64 20.54 -10.80
N GLY A 123 -1.15 21.63 -10.22
CA GLY A 123 -1.92 22.60 -9.44
C GLY A 123 -1.23 23.95 -9.38
N ASN A 124 -1.64 24.78 -8.42
CA ASN A 124 -1.26 26.19 -8.32
C ASN A 124 -0.24 26.50 -7.20
N TYR A 125 0.31 25.48 -6.53
CA TYR A 125 1.36 25.64 -5.52
C TYR A 125 2.70 25.27 -6.13
N PHE A 126 3.59 26.24 -6.28
CA PHE A 126 4.82 26.04 -7.04
C PHE A 126 5.97 25.60 -6.13
N PHE A 127 6.63 24.51 -6.53
CA PHE A 127 7.80 23.98 -5.83
C PHE A 127 8.93 23.67 -6.81
N CYS A 128 10.16 23.75 -6.32
CA CYS A 128 11.32 23.23 -7.05
C CYS A 128 11.28 21.70 -7.08
N MET A 129 11.73 21.11 -8.18
CA MET A 129 11.86 19.67 -8.27
C MET A 129 12.99 19.25 -9.22
N ASP A 130 13.69 18.17 -8.87
CA ASP A 130 14.75 17.62 -9.72
C ASP A 130 14.15 16.87 -10.93
N PRO A 131 14.45 17.31 -12.17
CA PRO A 131 13.91 16.65 -13.36
C PRO A 131 14.51 15.25 -13.61
N LEU A 132 15.63 14.90 -12.97
CA LEU A 132 16.43 13.71 -13.25
C LEU A 132 16.58 12.75 -12.07
N LYS A 133 16.43 13.20 -10.82
CA LYS A 133 16.69 12.36 -9.63
C LYS A 133 15.50 12.24 -8.68
N PRO A 134 15.29 11.06 -8.06
CA PRO A 134 14.14 10.84 -7.22
C PRO A 134 14.22 11.35 -5.76
N TYR A 135 15.04 12.37 -5.48
CA TYR A 135 15.36 12.76 -4.10
C TYR A 135 15.15 14.23 -3.82
N GLY A 136 14.80 14.49 -2.56
CA GLY A 136 14.49 15.78 -1.96
C GLY A 136 15.40 16.92 -2.42
N THR A 137 14.83 18.06 -2.78
CA THR A 137 15.54 19.34 -2.64
C THR A 137 15.17 19.92 -1.27
N ASP A 138 16.17 20.05 -0.40
CA ASP A 138 16.06 20.80 0.86
C ASP A 138 16.21 22.31 0.62
N GLU A 139 16.33 22.72 -0.65
CA GLU A 139 16.47 24.11 -1.04
C GLU A 139 15.08 24.73 -1.10
N ALA A 140 14.88 25.73 -0.24
CA ALA A 140 13.75 26.65 -0.30
C ALA A 140 13.45 27.04 -1.75
N ASP A 141 12.15 27.16 -2.08
CA ASP A 141 11.55 27.37 -3.42
C ASP A 141 12.00 28.65 -4.17
N VAL A 142 13.30 28.95 -4.20
CA VAL A 142 13.89 30.17 -4.70
C VAL A 142 14.92 29.79 -5.75
N ASN A 143 14.79 30.38 -6.95
CA ASN A 143 15.72 30.19 -8.07
C ASN A 143 15.92 28.73 -8.53
N CYS A 144 14.85 27.92 -8.60
CA CYS A 144 14.93 26.51 -9.03
C CYS A 144 15.81 26.29 -10.26
N GLU A 145 15.61 27.10 -11.31
CA GLU A 145 16.35 26.97 -12.57
C GLU A 145 17.86 27.22 -12.43
N ALA A 146 18.25 28.14 -11.54
CA ALA A 146 19.66 28.42 -11.28
C ALA A 146 20.38 27.23 -10.63
N ASN A 147 19.64 26.39 -9.91
CA ASN A 147 20.15 25.17 -9.26
C ASN A 147 19.87 23.90 -10.10
N GLY A 148 19.42 24.05 -11.37
CA GLY A 148 19.15 22.91 -12.26
C GLY A 148 17.83 22.19 -11.98
N PHE A 149 16.97 22.77 -11.16
CA PHE A 149 15.64 22.25 -10.84
C PHE A 149 14.56 22.86 -11.75
N ALA A 150 13.49 22.12 -11.95
CA ALA A 150 12.32 22.59 -12.66
C ALA A 150 11.30 23.16 -11.67
N LEU A 151 10.79 24.37 -11.94
CA LEU A 151 9.62 24.88 -11.24
C LEU A 151 8.36 24.19 -11.78
N ARG A 152 7.55 23.59 -10.90
CA ARG A 152 6.30 22.93 -11.28
C ARG A 152 5.18 23.28 -10.32
N GLY A 153 3.95 23.32 -10.84
CA GLY A 153 2.74 23.54 -10.07
C GLY A 153 2.22 22.23 -9.48
N PHE A 154 2.22 22.12 -8.16
CA PHE A 154 1.73 20.97 -7.42
C PHE A 154 0.27 21.19 -7.01
N ARG A 155 -0.48 20.10 -6.97
CA ARG A 155 -1.85 20.03 -6.47
C ARG A 155 -1.85 19.73 -4.98
N GLN A 156 -2.67 20.45 -4.23
CA GLN A 156 -2.82 20.26 -2.79
C GLN A 156 -3.62 18.99 -2.47
N ILE A 157 -3.21 18.33 -1.40
CA ILE A 157 -3.88 17.24 -0.70
C ILE A 157 -4.24 17.77 0.69
N ASP A 158 -5.52 17.69 1.07
CA ASP A 158 -5.97 17.96 2.43
C ASP A 158 -6.24 16.63 3.13
N THR A 159 -5.37 16.25 4.06
CA THR A 159 -5.48 15.00 4.84
C THR A 159 -6.48 15.12 5.98
N LEU A 160 -7.04 16.32 6.21
CA LEU A 160 -7.88 16.65 7.36
C LEU A 160 -7.21 16.37 8.72
N GLY A 161 -5.88 16.27 8.74
CA GLY A 161 -5.10 15.94 9.94
C GLY A 161 -5.00 14.45 10.24
N ASP A 162 -5.38 13.57 9.31
CA ASP A 162 -5.14 12.13 9.46
C ASP A 162 -3.64 11.82 9.40
N ARG A 163 -3.20 10.86 10.22
CA ARG A 163 -1.80 10.39 10.28
C ARG A 163 -1.44 9.43 9.15
N GLY A 164 -2.47 9.04 8.41
CA GLY A 164 -2.44 8.08 7.33
C GLY A 164 -3.44 8.46 6.25
N PHE A 165 -3.01 8.59 5.00
CA PHE A 165 -3.90 9.04 3.94
C PHE A 165 -3.65 8.30 2.64
N THR A 166 -4.73 7.96 1.93
CA THR A 166 -4.65 7.39 0.58
C THR A 166 -5.40 8.29 -0.38
N ILE A 167 -4.70 8.77 -1.41
CA ILE A 167 -5.29 9.54 -2.51
C ILE A 167 -5.46 8.66 -3.74
N GLN A 168 -6.63 8.76 -4.38
CA GLN A 168 -6.88 8.16 -5.68
C GLN A 168 -6.61 9.18 -6.79
N LEU A 169 -5.64 8.88 -7.64
CA LEU A 169 -5.31 9.64 -8.83
C LEU A 169 -6.38 9.37 -9.91
N GLN A 170 -7.12 10.42 -10.29
CA GLN A 170 -8.21 10.41 -11.27
C GLN A 170 -7.69 10.62 -12.70
#